data_AF-F7UYD5-F1
#
_entry.id   AF-F7UYD5-F1
#
_cell.length_a   1.000
_cell.length_b   1.000
_cell.length_c   1.000
_cell.angle_alpha   90.00
_cell.angle_beta   90.00
_cell.angle_gamma   90.00
#
_symmetry.space_group_name_H-M   'P 1'
#
loop_
_entity.id
_entity.type
_entity.pdbx_description
1 polymer ?
#
loop_
_entity_poly.entity_id
_entity_poly.type
_entity_poly.pdbx_seq_one_letter_code
_entity_poly.pdbx_strand_id
1 'polypeptide(L)'
;MGDSASIGNQPARGMQAATWGVRAAFAIVFVANVQCAVSFVLWPAAYAPAYELAGATGSAAVQGIGVAFLMWNATYPAVIASPRRFRALAVVVLVQQVIGLVGESFIRATLPAGHAVLAASIDRFIAFDGVGLVLMAAAFAWLVAVERRSS
;
A
#
# COMPACT_ATOMS: atom_id res chain seq x y z
N MET A 1 -1.97 -13.03 -48.48
CA MET A 1 -1.95 -11.56 -48.38
C MET A 1 -2.35 -11.22 -46.95
N GLY A 2 -1.37 -11.27 -46.05
CA GLY A 2 -1.58 -11.17 -44.60
C GLY A 2 -0.86 -9.95 -44.02
N ASP A 3 -1.42 -9.48 -42.89
CA ASP A 3 -0.79 -8.64 -41.87
C ASP A 3 -0.48 -7.16 -42.15
N SER A 4 -1.51 -6.39 -42.49
CA SER A 4 -1.52 -4.93 -42.26
C SER A 4 -2.29 -4.51 -41.00
N ALA A 5 -2.91 -5.44 -40.26
CA ALA A 5 -3.76 -5.14 -39.11
C ALA A 5 -3.07 -5.25 -37.73
N SER A 6 -1.84 -5.79 -37.66
CA SER A 6 -1.19 -6.11 -36.38
C SER A 6 -0.41 -4.94 -35.75
N ILE A 7 -0.01 -3.94 -36.53
CA ILE A 7 0.88 -2.86 -36.06
C ILE A 7 0.13 -1.73 -35.33
N GLY A 8 -1.14 -1.47 -35.67
CA GLY A 8 -1.91 -0.36 -35.10
C GLY A 8 -2.50 -0.57 -33.70
N ASN A 9 -2.55 -1.80 -33.18
CA ASN A 9 -3.27 -2.13 -31.93
C ASN A 9 -2.35 -2.44 -30.74
N GLN A 10 -1.04 -2.54 -30.95
CA GLN A 10 -0.07 -2.88 -29.90
C GLN A 10 0.15 -1.75 -28.86
N PRO A 11 0.25 -0.46 -29.24
CA PRO A 11 0.43 0.64 -28.28
C PRO A 11 -0.75 0.76 -27.30
N ALA A 12 -1.98 0.59 -27.82
CA ALA A 12 -3.20 0.67 -27.03
C ALA A 12 -3.33 -0.50 -26.03
N ARG A 13 -2.96 -1.72 -26.44
CA ARG A 13 -2.97 -2.91 -25.57
C ARG A 13 -1.95 -2.81 -24.43
N GLY A 14 -0.73 -2.34 -24.72
CA GLY A 14 0.31 -2.14 -23.70
C GLY A 14 -0.11 -1.11 -22.64
N MET A 15 -0.73 0.00 -23.07
CA MET A 15 -1.26 1.03 -22.17
C MET A 15 -2.35 0.49 -21.26
N GLN A 16 -3.29 -0.28 -21.83
CA GLN A 16 -4.40 -0.87 -21.10
C GLN A 16 -3.89 -1.89 -20.07
N ALA A 17 -2.95 -2.75 -20.45
CA ALA A 17 -2.33 -3.73 -19.55
C ALA A 17 -1.61 -3.03 -18.38
N ALA A 18 -0.79 -2.02 -18.64
CA ALA A 18 -0.09 -1.28 -17.59
C ALA A 18 -1.06 -0.53 -16.65
N THR A 19 -2.14 0.05 -17.21
CA THR A 19 -3.20 0.69 -16.42
C THR A 19 -3.85 -0.32 -15.47
N TRP A 20 -4.21 -1.51 -15.96
CA TRP A 20 -4.77 -2.58 -15.12
C TRP A 20 -3.75 -3.10 -14.09
N GLY A 21 -2.47 -3.15 -14.45
CA GLY A 21 -1.39 -3.50 -13.52
C GLY A 21 -1.34 -2.57 -12.31
N VAL A 22 -1.38 -1.24 -12.54
CA VAL A 22 -1.43 -0.25 -11.44
C VAL A 22 -2.71 -0.42 -10.62
N ARG A 23 -3.87 -0.59 -11.27
CA ARG A 23 -5.14 -0.79 -10.57
C ARG A 23 -5.10 -1.99 -9.63
N ALA A 24 -4.63 -3.13 -10.13
CA ALA A 24 -4.54 -4.35 -9.34
C ALA A 24 -3.54 -4.19 -8.18
N ALA A 25 -2.34 -3.68 -8.45
CA ALA A 25 -1.30 -3.49 -7.45
C ALA A 25 -1.79 -2.58 -6.29
N PHE A 26 -2.34 -1.41 -6.62
CA PHE A 26 -2.84 -0.47 -5.62
C PHE A 26 -4.09 -1.00 -4.91
N ALA A 27 -4.98 -1.71 -5.60
CA ALA A 27 -6.17 -2.29 -4.97
C ALA A 27 -5.83 -3.41 -3.97
N ILE A 28 -4.84 -4.26 -4.28
CA ILE A 28 -4.39 -5.32 -3.36
C ILE A 28 -3.87 -4.71 -2.05
N VAL A 29 -2.99 -3.73 -2.15
CA VAL A 29 -2.43 -3.04 -0.97
C VAL A 29 -3.53 -2.29 -0.22
N PHE A 30 -4.40 -1.57 -0.93
CA PHE A 30 -5.54 -0.85 -0.35
C PHE A 30 -6.46 -1.78 0.45
N VAL A 31 -6.87 -2.92 -0.12
CA VAL A 31 -7.79 -3.85 0.55
C VAL A 31 -7.14 -4.42 1.80
N ALA A 32 -5.88 -4.83 1.73
CA ALA A 32 -5.18 -5.37 2.90
C ALA A 32 -4.99 -4.32 4.01
N ASN A 33 -4.65 -3.07 3.65
CA ASN A 33 -4.56 -1.96 4.59
C ASN A 33 -5.91 -1.65 5.24
N VAL A 34 -6.97 -1.53 4.44
CA VAL A 34 -8.32 -1.23 4.95
C VAL A 34 -8.83 -2.37 5.81
N GLN A 35 -8.56 -3.63 5.45
CA GLN A 35 -8.89 -4.77 6.29
C GLN A 35 -8.19 -4.66 7.65
N CYS A 36 -6.88 -4.39 7.67
CA CYS A 36 -6.13 -4.19 8.92
C CYS A 36 -6.73 -3.05 9.76
N ALA A 37 -7.01 -1.91 9.12
CA ALA A 37 -7.58 -0.74 9.75
C ALA A 37 -8.96 -1.02 10.38
N VAL A 38 -9.86 -1.65 9.63
CA VAL A 38 -11.19 -2.04 10.09
C VAL A 38 -11.09 -3.05 11.24
N SER A 39 -10.17 -4.02 11.13
CA SER A 39 -9.89 -4.98 12.19
C SER A 39 -9.48 -4.30 13.50
N PHE A 40 -8.62 -3.29 13.44
CA PHE A 40 -8.19 -2.51 14.61
C PHE A 40 -9.31 -1.67 15.20
N VAL A 41 -10.21 -1.12 14.38
CA VAL A 41 -11.34 -0.32 14.86
C VAL A 41 -12.41 -1.20 15.52
N LEU A 42 -12.77 -2.33 14.89
CA LEU A 42 -13.90 -3.16 15.30
C LEU A 42 -13.54 -4.18 16.39
N TRP A 43 -12.31 -4.71 16.40
CA TRP A 43 -11.85 -5.71 17.37
C TRP A 43 -10.53 -5.34 18.05
N PRO A 44 -10.38 -4.12 18.60
CA PRO A 44 -9.11 -3.62 19.12
C PRO A 44 -8.50 -4.50 20.21
N ALA A 45 -9.33 -5.08 21.08
CA ALA A 45 -8.88 -5.95 22.17
C ALA A 45 -8.14 -7.22 21.67
N ALA A 46 -8.45 -7.69 20.45
CA ALA A 46 -7.76 -8.82 19.84
C ALA A 46 -6.36 -8.46 19.34
N TYR A 47 -6.10 -7.17 19.08
CA TYR A 47 -4.84 -6.69 18.50
C TYR A 47 -3.97 -5.92 19.49
N ALA A 48 -4.54 -5.37 20.58
CA ALA A 48 -3.79 -4.68 21.63
C ALA A 48 -2.62 -5.47 22.23
N PRO A 49 -2.71 -6.80 22.46
CA PRO A 49 -1.58 -7.59 22.95
C PRO A 49 -0.38 -7.59 22.00
N ALA A 50 -0.58 -7.43 20.69
CA ALA A 50 0.50 -7.33 19.71
C ALA A 50 1.31 -6.03 19.86
N TYR A 51 0.76 -5.04 20.56
CA TYR A 51 1.42 -3.79 20.94
C TYR A 51 1.84 -3.78 22.42
N GLU A 52 1.70 -4.92 23.11
CA GLU A 52 1.90 -5.04 24.56
C GLU A 52 1.01 -4.08 25.38
N LEU A 53 -0.14 -3.73 24.79
CA LEU A 53 -1.16 -2.88 25.41
C LEU A 53 -2.29 -3.75 25.97
N ALA A 54 -2.96 -3.25 27.00
CA ALA A 54 -4.07 -3.94 27.65
C ALA A 54 -5.18 -2.98 28.12
N GLY A 55 -6.34 -3.55 28.42
CA GLY A 55 -7.48 -2.82 28.97
C GLY A 55 -8.10 -1.81 28.01
N ALA A 56 -8.88 -0.89 28.58
CA ALA A 56 -9.65 0.08 27.82
C ALA A 56 -8.75 1.10 27.09
N THR A 57 -7.66 1.54 27.73
CA THR A 57 -6.71 2.49 27.13
C THR A 57 -5.94 1.87 25.97
N GLY A 58 -5.50 0.61 26.09
CA GLY A 58 -4.87 -0.12 25.00
C GLY A 58 -5.80 -0.33 23.81
N SER A 59 -7.07 -0.66 24.09
CA SER A 59 -8.08 -0.80 23.04
C SER A 59 -8.31 0.51 22.30
N ALA A 60 -8.46 1.63 23.01
CA ALA A 60 -8.63 2.95 22.41
C ALA A 60 -7.42 3.37 21.56
N ALA A 61 -6.20 3.08 22.02
CA ALA A 61 -4.98 3.34 21.25
C ALA A 61 -4.96 2.58 19.91
N VAL A 62 -5.29 1.28 19.92
CA VAL A 62 -5.38 0.46 18.70
C VAL A 62 -6.47 0.96 17.76
N GLN A 63 -7.63 1.37 18.27
CA GLN A 63 -8.67 1.98 17.44
C GLN A 63 -8.18 3.27 16.77
N GLY A 64 -7.44 4.11 17.50
CA GLY A 64 -6.81 5.31 16.97
C GLY A 64 -5.85 5.00 15.82
N ILE A 65 -5.02 3.95 15.95
CA ILE A 65 -4.15 3.45 14.87
C ILE A 65 -4.99 3.01 13.67
N GLY A 66 -6.08 2.28 13.89
CA GLY A 66 -7.01 1.87 12.83
C GLY A 66 -7.62 3.06 12.08
N VAL A 67 -8.06 4.10 12.77
CA VAL A 67 -8.55 5.34 12.13
C VAL A 67 -7.45 6.05 11.34
N ALA A 68 -6.23 6.14 11.89
CA ALA A 68 -5.09 6.72 11.19
C ALA A 68 -4.76 5.94 9.90
N PHE A 69 -4.83 4.61 9.93
CA PHE A 69 -4.69 3.77 8.74
C PHE A 69 -5.77 4.05 7.69
N LEU A 70 -7.04 4.22 8.09
CA LEU A 70 -8.10 4.60 7.15
C LEU A 70 -7.83 5.94 6.49
N MET A 71 -7.41 6.95 7.27
CA MET A 71 -7.03 8.27 6.75
C MET A 71 -5.87 8.15 5.75
N TRP A 72 -4.88 7.32 6.06
CA TRP A 72 -3.72 7.09 5.21
C TRP A 72 -4.10 6.51 3.83
N ASN A 73 -5.19 5.76 3.76
CA ASN A 73 -5.66 5.11 2.54
C ASN A 73 -6.61 5.97 1.68
N ALA A 74 -6.94 7.19 2.09
CA ALA A 74 -7.90 8.05 1.37
C ALA A 74 -7.47 8.43 -0.05
N THR A 75 -6.17 8.37 -0.36
CA THR A 75 -5.60 8.67 -1.68
C THR A 75 -5.74 7.52 -2.68
N TYR A 76 -5.82 6.27 -2.21
CA TYR A 76 -5.84 5.07 -3.04
C TYR A 76 -7.03 4.99 -4.02
N PRO A 77 -8.29 5.26 -3.62
CA PRO A 77 -9.43 5.11 -4.51
C PRO A 77 -9.32 5.92 -5.81
N ALA A 78 -8.78 7.14 -5.74
CA ALA A 78 -8.58 7.97 -6.93
C ALA A 78 -7.54 7.36 -7.88
N VAL A 79 -6.42 6.85 -7.33
CA VAL A 79 -5.37 6.19 -8.12
C VAL A 79 -5.90 4.92 -8.78
N ILE A 80 -6.66 4.09 -8.05
CA ILE A 80 -7.28 2.87 -8.59
C ILE A 80 -8.31 3.23 -9.68
N ALA A 81 -9.16 4.24 -9.45
CA ALA A 81 -10.17 4.63 -10.41
C ALA A 81 -9.56 5.16 -11.72
N SER A 82 -8.49 5.95 -11.68
CA SER A 82 -7.89 6.55 -12.88
C SER A 82 -6.41 6.88 -12.69
N PRO A 83 -5.50 5.89 -12.76
CA PRO A 83 -4.10 6.08 -12.39
C PRO A 83 -3.37 7.08 -13.30
N ARG A 84 -3.76 7.16 -14.58
CA ARG A 84 -3.22 8.13 -15.55
C ARG A 84 -3.64 9.58 -15.26
N ARG A 85 -4.83 9.78 -14.70
CA ARG A 85 -5.33 11.10 -14.29
C ARG A 85 -4.70 11.53 -12.97
N PHE A 86 -4.55 10.60 -12.04
CA PHE A 86 -4.12 10.87 -10.66
C PHE A 86 -2.67 10.44 -10.38
N ARG A 87 -1.75 10.68 -11.32
CA ARG A 87 -0.33 10.30 -11.19
C ARG A 87 0.33 10.90 -9.95
N ALA A 88 0.03 12.16 -9.63
CA ALA A 88 0.54 12.82 -8.44
C ALA A 88 0.11 12.08 -7.16
N LEU A 89 -1.15 11.61 -7.10
CA LEU A 89 -1.62 10.81 -5.95
C LEU A 89 -0.95 9.43 -5.89
N ALA A 90 -0.63 8.81 -7.03
CA ALA A 90 0.13 7.57 -7.04
C ALA A 90 1.52 7.77 -6.41
N VAL A 91 2.19 8.89 -6.70
CA VAL A 91 3.46 9.26 -6.06
C VAL A 91 3.26 9.52 -4.57
N VAL A 92 2.20 10.23 -4.17
CA VAL A 92 1.88 10.46 -2.73
C VAL A 92 1.69 9.14 -2.00
N VAL A 93 0.96 8.18 -2.57
CA VAL A 93 0.78 6.83 -2.01
C VAL A 93 2.12 6.11 -1.83
N LEU A 94 3.03 6.18 -2.80
CA LEU A 94 4.36 5.57 -2.68
C LEU A 94 5.19 6.24 -1.58
N VAL A 95 5.15 7.57 -1.49
CA VAL A 95 5.84 8.33 -0.42
C VAL A 95 5.26 7.98 0.95
N GLN A 96 3.94 7.89 1.05
CA GLN A 96 3.24 7.39 2.22
C GLN A 96 3.78 6.00 2.63
N GLN A 97 3.88 5.05 1.69
CA GLN A 97 4.43 3.72 2.00
C GLN A 97 5.90 3.75 2.45
N VAL A 98 6.72 4.63 1.86
CA VAL A 98 8.11 4.83 2.28
C VAL A 98 8.19 5.38 3.72
N ILE A 99 7.32 6.33 4.07
CA ILE A 99 7.28 6.89 5.43
C ILE A 99 6.92 5.80 6.44
N GLY A 100 5.93 4.95 6.14
CA GLY A 100 5.55 3.80 6.97
C GLY A 100 6.74 2.86 7.17
N LEU A 101 7.30 2.36 6.08
CA LEU A 101 8.42 1.42 6.09
C LEU A 101 9.64 1.95 6.84
N VAL A 102 10.04 3.20 6.61
CA VAL A 102 11.20 3.82 7.28
C VAL A 102 10.89 4.04 8.76
N GLY A 103 9.71 4.54 9.08
CA GLY A 103 9.28 4.78 10.46
C GLY A 103 9.27 3.49 11.29
N GLU A 104 8.67 2.42 10.75
CA GLU A 104 8.61 1.11 11.39
C GLU A 104 9.99 0.48 11.52
N SER A 105 10.84 0.58 10.50
CA SER A 105 12.22 0.10 10.55
C SER A 105 13.02 0.83 11.63
N PHE A 106 12.81 2.14 11.79
CA PHE A 106 13.43 2.93 12.85
C PHE A 106 12.93 2.53 14.24
N ILE A 107 11.63 2.33 14.42
CA ILE A 107 11.05 1.84 15.68
C ILE A 107 11.64 0.47 16.00
N ARG A 108 11.72 -0.44 15.03
CA ARG A 108 12.25 -1.78 15.20
C ARG A 108 13.73 -1.81 15.60
N ALA A 109 14.53 -0.89 15.04
CA ALA A 109 15.95 -0.78 15.31
C ALA A 109 16.25 -0.14 16.69
N THR A 110 15.33 0.67 17.20
CA THR A 110 15.47 1.40 18.47
C THR A 110 14.74 0.72 19.63
N LEU A 111 13.95 -0.32 19.35
CA LEU A 111 13.19 -1.06 20.36
C LEU A 111 14.12 -1.80 21.34
N PRO A 112 13.95 -1.60 22.66
CA PRO A 112 14.73 -2.33 23.67
C PRO A 112 14.50 -3.85 23.62
N ALA A 113 15.46 -4.60 24.14
CA ALA A 113 15.27 -6.04 24.37
C ALA A 113 14.13 -6.29 25.38
N GLY A 114 13.46 -7.45 25.25
CA GLY A 114 12.33 -7.83 26.10
C GLY A 114 10.96 -7.67 25.44
N HIS A 115 10.88 -6.95 24.31
CA HIS A 115 9.64 -6.67 23.58
C HIS A 115 9.43 -7.59 22.37
N ALA A 116 9.60 -8.90 22.53
CA ALA A 116 9.63 -9.84 21.40
C ALA A 116 8.29 -9.91 20.63
N VAL A 117 7.17 -9.75 21.34
CA VAL A 117 5.82 -9.76 20.74
C VAL A 117 5.62 -8.50 19.90
N LEU A 118 5.93 -7.33 20.46
CA LEU A 118 5.87 -6.06 19.75
C LEU A 118 6.84 -6.03 18.55
N ALA A 119 8.07 -6.51 18.71
CA ALA A 119 9.04 -6.63 17.63
C ALA A 119 8.49 -7.45 16.46
N ALA A 120 7.90 -8.62 16.74
CA ALA A 120 7.29 -9.46 15.71
C ALA A 120 6.06 -8.79 15.06
N SER A 121 5.33 -7.94 15.77
CA SER A 121 4.25 -7.13 15.20
C SER A 121 4.81 -6.13 14.19
N ILE A 122 5.82 -5.36 14.58
CA ILE A 122 6.49 -4.38 13.71
C ILE A 122 7.12 -5.05 12.48
N ASP A 123 7.78 -6.19 12.65
CA ASP A 123 8.39 -6.94 11.54
C ASP A 123 7.36 -7.35 10.47
N ARG A 124 6.12 -7.66 10.87
CA ARG A 124 5.03 -7.95 9.91
C ARG A 124 4.60 -6.71 9.12
N PHE A 125 4.53 -5.56 9.77
CA PHE A 125 4.24 -4.31 9.10
C PHE A 125 5.34 -3.92 8.12
N ILE A 126 6.62 -3.99 8.53
CA ILE A 126 7.78 -3.77 7.65
C ILE A 126 7.70 -4.66 6.41
N ALA A 127 7.43 -5.95 6.60
CA ALA A 127 7.32 -6.89 5.49
C ALA A 127 6.15 -6.54 4.56
N PHE A 128 4.99 -6.22 5.12
CA PHE A 128 3.80 -5.84 4.36
C PHE A 128 4.03 -4.55 3.56
N ASP A 129 4.55 -3.51 4.21
CA ASP A 129 4.86 -2.21 3.61
C ASP A 129 5.92 -2.32 2.51
N GLY A 130 6.98 -3.10 2.75
CA GLY A 130 8.04 -3.34 1.78
C GLY A 130 7.54 -4.05 0.52
N VAL A 131 6.77 -5.13 0.69
CA VAL A 131 6.19 -5.88 -0.44
C VAL A 131 5.21 -5.01 -1.22
N GLY A 132 4.34 -4.29 -0.50
CA GLY A 132 3.37 -3.36 -1.10
C GLY A 132 4.04 -2.25 -1.90
N LEU A 133 5.09 -1.63 -1.34
CA LEU A 133 5.86 -0.58 -2.00
C LEU A 133 6.48 -1.09 -3.31
N VAL A 134 7.15 -2.24 -3.29
CA VAL A 134 7.79 -2.81 -4.48
C VAL A 134 6.75 -3.11 -5.56
N LEU A 135 5.64 -3.74 -5.19
CA LEU A 135 4.56 -4.09 -6.11
C LEU A 135 3.98 -2.85 -6.80
N MET A 136 3.61 -1.84 -6.01
CA MET A 136 3.01 -0.61 -6.53
C MET A 136 4.01 0.21 -7.35
N ALA A 137 5.25 0.34 -6.89
CA ALA A 137 6.29 1.09 -7.59
C ALA A 137 6.61 0.45 -8.95
N ALA A 138 6.73 -0.88 -9.00
CA ALA A 138 6.98 -1.60 -10.25
C ALA A 138 5.83 -1.41 -11.25
N ALA A 139 4.58 -1.56 -10.81
CA ALA A 139 3.41 -1.35 -11.67
C ALA A 139 3.32 0.11 -12.18
N PHE A 140 3.58 1.08 -11.31
CA PHE A 140 3.53 2.49 -11.67
C PHE A 140 4.68 2.90 -12.61
N ALA A 141 5.89 2.40 -12.36
CA ALA A 141 7.04 2.60 -13.24
C ALA A 141 6.79 2.01 -14.63
N TRP A 142 6.15 0.85 -14.71
CA TRP A 142 5.76 0.24 -15.98
C TRP A 142 4.75 1.12 -16.75
N LEU A 143 3.72 1.64 -16.08
CA LEU A 143 2.77 2.58 -16.69
C LEU A 143 3.49 3.81 -17.27
N VAL A 144 4.37 4.45 -16.49
CA VAL A 144 5.14 5.62 -16.93
C VAL A 144 6.05 5.28 -18.12
N ALA A 145 6.69 4.11 -18.11
CA ALA A 145 7.56 3.67 -19.20
C ALA A 145 6.78 3.45 -20.51
N VAL A 146 5.57 2.88 -20.45
CA VAL A 146 4.71 2.69 -21.64
C VAL A 146 4.20 4.04 -22.16
N GLU A 147 3.84 4.97 -21.28
CA GLU A 147 3.38 6.31 -21.67
C GLU A 147 4.45 7.10 -22.42
N ARG A 148 5.71 7.05 -21.93
CA ARG A 148 6.85 7.72 -22.58
C ARG A 148 7.19 7.15 -23.96
N ARG A 149 6.94 5.86 -24.19
CA ARG A 149 7.15 5.21 -25.50
C ARG A 149 6.04 5.52 -26.51
N SER A 150 4.91 6.03 -26.03
CA SER A 150 3.72 6.31 -26.84
C SER A 150 3.53 7.81 -27.12
N SER A 151 4.43 8.66 -26.62
CA SER A 151 4.46 10.12 -26.82
C SER A 151 5.60 10.48 -27.76
#